data_AF-A0A920TFH0-F1
#
_entry.id   AF-A0A920TFH0-F1
#
_cell.length_a   1.000
_cell.length_b   1.000
_cell.length_c   1.000
_cell.angle_alpha   90.00
_cell.angle_beta   90.00
_cell.angle_gamma   90.00
#
_symmetry.space_group_name_H-M   'P 1'
#
loop_
_entity.id
_entity.type
_entity.pdbx_description
1 polymer ?
#
loop_
_entity_poly.entity_id
_entity_poly.type
_entity_poly.pdbx_seq_one_letter_code
_entity_poly.pdbx_strand_id
1 'polypeptide(L)' 'MGEDDWRWHMYDTVKGSDWLGDQDCIEYLCKEAPRAVLELEKYGVFPFCRKRGGKKFFKELLVE' A
#
# COMPACT_ATOMS: atom_id res chain seq x y z
N MET A 1 -6.17 16.57 -0.13
CA MET A 1 -5.46 15.38 0.39
C MET A 1 -4.62 14.94 -0.80
N GLY A 2 -3.30 15.02 -0.70
CA GLY A 2 -2.40 14.84 -1.85
C GLY A 2 -2.40 13.40 -2.37
N GLU A 3 -1.97 13.22 -3.62
CA GLU A 3 -1.81 11.91 -4.26
C GLU A 3 -0.86 11.03 -3.44
N ASP A 4 -1.21 9.77 -3.18
CA ASP A 4 -0.38 8.88 -2.37
C ASP A 4 0.89 8.43 -3.13
N ASP A 5 2.02 8.40 -2.42
CA ASP A 5 3.32 7.97 -2.93
C ASP A 5 3.90 6.91 -1.97
N TRP A 6 4.42 5.81 -2.53
CA TRP A 6 5.09 4.75 -1.78
C TRP A 6 6.20 5.27 -0.86
N ARG A 7 6.79 6.43 -1.18
CA ARG A 7 7.82 7.09 -0.37
C ARG A 7 7.28 7.59 0.97
N TRP A 8 6.02 8.02 1.04
CA TRP A 8 5.40 8.44 2.30
C TRP A 8 5.11 7.22 3.18
N HIS A 9 4.67 6.11 2.57
CA HIS A 9 4.54 4.84 3.29
C HIS A 9 5.89 4.36 3.84
N MET A 10 6.96 4.48 3.05
CA MET A 10 8.32 4.17 3.50
C MET A 10 8.72 5.05 4.70
N TYR A 11 8.46 6.36 4.63
CA TYR A 11 8.75 7.28 5.72
C TYR A 11 8.00 6.93 7.01
N ASP A 12 6.70 6.64 6.91
CA ASP A 12 5.90 6.24 8.05
C ASP A 12 6.37 4.90 8.64
N THR A 13 6.83 3.98 7.80
CA THR A 13 7.36 2.68 8.24
C THR A 13 8.71 2.83 8.93
N VAL A 14 9.62 3.63 8.38
CA VAL A 14 10.93 3.92 9.00
C VAL A 14 10.73 4.60 10.35
N LYS A 15 9.86 5.61 10.40
CA LYS A 15 9.52 6.31 11.65
C LYS A 15 8.82 5.39 12.66
N GLY A 16 7.91 4.53 12.20
CA GLY A 16 7.21 3.56 13.04
C GLY A 16 8.10 2.44 13.58
N SER A 17 9.17 2.10 12.83
CA SER A 17 10.20 1.16 13.27
C SER A 17 11.21 1.75 14.27
N ASP A 18 11.00 3.00 14.70
CA ASP A 18 11.92 3.75 15.57
C ASP A 18 13.36 3.80 15.02
N TRP A 19 13.48 3.86 13.69
CA TRP A 19 14.75 3.84 12.93
C TRP A 19 15.59 2.57 13.09
N LEU A 20 15.05 1.51 13.70
CA LEU A 20 15.72 0.21 13.84
C LEU A 20 15.43 -0.75 12.67
N GLY A 21 14.51 -0.39 11.78
CA GLY A 21 14.18 -1.19 10.60
C GLY A 21 15.20 -1.03 9.48
N ASP A 22 15.53 -2.15 8.83
CA ASP A 22 16.38 -2.19 7.65
C ASP A 22 15.71 -1.46 6.47
N GLN A 23 16.28 -0.33 6.06
CA GLN A 23 15.63 0.59 5.12
C GLN A 23 15.52 0.02 3.70
N ASP A 24 16.42 -0.88 3.31
CA ASP A 24 16.39 -1.59 2.03
C ASP A 24 15.20 -2.57 1.95
N CYS A 25 14.96 -3.29 3.04
CA CYS A 25 13.82 -4.20 3.17
C CYS A 25 12.50 -3.42 3.20
N ILE A 26 12.46 -2.28 3.91
CA ILE A 26 11.29 -1.40 3.96
C ILE A 26 11.00 -0.79 2.58
N GLU A 27 12.02 -0.37 1.84
CA GLU A 27 11.86 0.15 0.48
C GLU A 27 11.25 -0.91 -0.46
N TYR A 28 11.76 -2.14 -0.42
CA TYR A 28 11.22 -3.24 -1.22
C TYR A 28 9.76 -3.54 -0.86
N LEU A 29 9.44 -3.59 0.43
CA LEU A 29 8.08 -3.80 0.92
C LEU A 29 7.12 -2.73 0.41
N CYS A 30 7.44 -1.45 0.56
CA CYS A 30 6.56 -0.36 0.17
C CYS A 30 6.38 -0.26 -1.36
N LYS A 31 7.39 -0.64 -2.14
CA LYS A 31 7.28 -0.67 -3.62
C LYS A 31 6.44 -1.83 -4.13
N GLU A 32 6.56 -3.02 -3.54
CA GLU A 32 5.85 -4.22 -4.00
C GLU A 32 4.45 -4.38 -3.38
N ALA A 33 4.17 -3.71 -2.26
CA ALA A 33 2.87 -3.77 -1.58
C ALA A 33 1.66 -3.47 -2.51
N PRO A 34 1.67 -2.44 -3.39
CA PRO A 34 0.56 -2.19 -4.31
C PRO A 34 0.27 -3.37 -5.23
N ARG A 35 1.32 -3.98 -5.75
CA ARG A 35 1.22 -5.10 -6.68
C ARG A 35 0.74 -6.35 -5.96
N ALA A 36 1.31 -6.65 -4.80
CA ALA A 36 0.92 -7.82 -3.99
C ALA A 36 -0.56 -7.76 -3.61
N VAL A 37 -1.06 -6.58 -3.22
CA VAL A 37 -2.49 -6.44 -2.87
C VAL A 37 -3.40 -6.60 -4.09
N LEU A 38 -3.01 -6.09 -5.26
CA LEU A 38 -3.75 -6.34 -6.51
C LEU A 38 -3.73 -7.82 -6.92
N GLU A 39 -2.64 -8.54 -6.65
CA GLU A 39 -2.56 -9.98 -6.88
C GLU A 39 -3.47 -10.74 -5.90
N LEU A 40 -3.51 -10.37 -4.63
CA LEU A 40 -4.44 -10.94 -3.65
C LEU A 40 -5.92 -10.70 -4.01
N GLU A 41 -6.26 -9.55 -4.60
CA GLU A 41 -7.61 -9.29 -5.13
C GLU A 41 -7.94 -10.28 -6.27
N LYS A 42 -6.99 -10.57 -7.15
CA LYS A 42 -7.18 -11.54 -8.26
C LYS A 42 -7.32 -12.97 -7.75
N TYR A 43 -6.65 -13.32 -6.66
CA TYR A 43 -6.76 -14.63 -6.03
C TYR A 43 -8.07 -14.84 -5.24
N GLY A 44 -8.94 -13.84 -5.18
CA GLY A 44 -10.27 -13.98 -4.57
C GLY A 44 -10.22 -14.05 -3.04
N VAL A 45 -9.12 -13.59 -2.43
CA VAL A 45 -9.08 -13.38 -0.97
C VAL A 45 -10.15 -12.32 -0.64
N PHE A 46 -11.04 -12.69 0.28
CA PHE A 46 -12.37 -12.09 0.59
C PHE A 46 -12.50 -10.56 0.43
N PRO A 47 -13.70 -10.06 0.10
CA PRO A 47 -13.90 -8.85 -0.66
C PRO A 47 -13.47 -7.62 0.15
N PHE A 48 -12.44 -6.93 -0.34
CA PHE A 48 -12.20 -5.55 0.10
C PHE A 48 -13.51 -4.78 -0.01
N CYS A 49 -13.86 -4.08 1.06
CA CYS A 49 -15.12 -3.36 1.17
C CYS A 49 -15.22 -2.37 0.00
N ARG A 50 -16.03 -2.71 -1.00
CA ARG A 50 -16.23 -1.87 -2.17
C ARG A 50 -17.04 -0.67 -1.72
N LYS A 51 -16.48 0.54 -1.83
CA LYS A 51 -17.26 1.77 -1.60
C LYS A 51 -18.47 1.74 -2.54
N ARG A 52 -19.59 2.28 -2.07
CA ARG A 52 -20.88 2.39 -2.79
C ARG A 52 -20.69 3.25 -4.05
N GLY A 53 -20.14 2.66 -5.11
CA GLY A 53 -19.59 3.38 -6.27
C GLY A 53 -18.62 2.58 -7.13
N GLY A 54 -18.24 1.35 -6.75
CA GLY A 54 -17.52 0.43 -7.65
C GLY A 54 -16.05 0.77 -7.88
N LYS A 55 -15.55 1.91 -7.39
CA LYS A 55 -14.11 2.16 -7.29
C LYS A 55 -13.52 1.24 -6.22
N LYS A 56 -12.59 0.40 -6.67
CA LYS A 56 -11.75 -0.44 -5.82
C LYS A 56 -11.06 0.47 -4.82
N PHE A 57 -11.22 0.20 -3.52
CA PHE A 57 -10.67 1.00 -2.41
C PHE A 57 -9.16 1.25 -2.53
N PHE A 58 -8.45 0.42 -3.31
CA PHE A 58 -7.00 0.47 -3.51
C PHE A 58 -6.52 1.34 -4.69
N LYS A 59 -7.33 1.58 -5.73
CA LYS A 59 -6.87 2.40 -6.87
C LYS A 59 -6.70 3.87 -6.47
N GLU A 60 -7.48 4.29 -5.48
CA GLU A 60 -7.54 5.65 -4.92
C GLU A 60 -6.70 5.79 -3.63
N LEU A 61 -5.94 4.75 -3.27
CA LEU A 61 -5.08 4.72 -2.08
C LEU A 61 -3.62 4.40 -2.44
N LEU A 62 -3.30 4.17 -3.72
CA LEU A 62 -1.95 3.82 -4.14
C LEU A 62 -1.53 4.41 -5.50
N VAL A 63 -2.45 4.97 -6.32
CA VAL A 63 -2.09 5.65 -7.58
C VAL A 63 -3.10 6.76 -7.98
N GLU A 64 -3.88 7.31 -7.03
CA GLU A 64 -4.56 8.61 -7.13
C GLU A 64 -4.56 9.24 -5.74
#